data_AF-A0A958S629-F1
#
_entry.id   AF-A0A958S629-F1
#
_cell.length_a   1.000
_cell.length_b   1.000
_cell.length_c   1.000
_cell.angle_alpha   90.00
_cell.angle_beta   90.00
_cell.angle_gamma   90.00
#
_symmetry.space_group_name_H-M   'P 1'
#
loop_
_entity.id
_entity.type
_entity.pdbx_description
1 polymer ?
#
loop_
_entity_poly.entity_id
_entity_poly.type
_entity_poly.pdbx_seq_one_letter_code
_entity_poly.pdbx_strand_id
1 'polypeptide(L)' 'MASTFRYKNLAGDSFENAFWVYVAHFFNHQTHHRGQTTTLLTQMGQDVGVTDFPRVIREN' A
#
# COMPACT_ATOMS: atom_id res chain seq x y z
N MET A 1 18.21 2.14 15.49
CA MET A 1 17.72 3.44 14.98
C MET A 1 17.33 3.23 13.53
N ALA A 2 16.15 3.69 13.09
CA ALA A 2 15.73 3.52 11.70
C ALA A 2 16.71 4.25 10.78
N SER A 3 17.18 3.58 9.73
CA SER A 3 18.10 4.20 8.77
C SER A 3 17.40 5.34 8.04
N THR A 4 18.13 6.43 7.85
CA THR A 4 17.69 7.52 6.97
C THR A 4 17.73 7.04 5.52
N PHE A 5 16.63 7.25 4.80
CA PHE A 5 16.51 7.00 3.36
C PHE A 5 16.48 8.32 2.61
N ARG A 6 17.35 8.43 1.59
CA ARG A 6 17.51 9.61 0.73
C ARG A 6 17.28 9.21 -0.72
N TYR A 7 16.53 10.01 -1.45
CA TYR A 7 16.34 9.82 -2.89
C TYR A 7 16.13 11.16 -3.60
N LYS A 8 16.32 11.17 -4.93
CA LYS A 8 15.86 12.25 -5.79
C LYS A 8 14.66 11.79 -6.62
N ASN A 9 13.61 12.60 -6.71
CA ASN A 9 12.49 12.29 -7.59
C ASN A 9 12.88 12.56 -9.07
N LEU A 10 11.95 12.27 -9.98
CA LEU A 10 12.16 12.51 -11.43
C LEU A 10 12.26 14.01 -11.79
N ALA A 11 11.76 14.91 -10.93
CA ALA A 11 11.92 16.35 -11.10
C ALA A 11 13.28 16.87 -10.58
N GLY A 12 14.09 16.01 -9.96
CA GLY A 12 15.41 16.35 -9.40
C GLY A 12 15.39 16.81 -7.94
N ASP A 13 14.21 16.90 -7.31
CA ASP A 13 14.05 17.30 -5.92
C ASP A 13 14.60 16.23 -4.98
N SER A 14 15.29 16.66 -3.93
CA SER A 14 15.90 15.75 -2.94
C SER A 14 14.98 15.57 -1.74
N PHE A 15 14.79 14.31 -1.33
CA PHE A 15 13.99 13.93 -0.18
C PHE A 15 14.80 13.11 0.79
N GLU A 16 14.54 13.33 2.08
CA GLU A 16 15.15 12.59 3.19
C GLU A 16 14.13 12.33 4.28
N ASN A 17 13.98 11.07 4.69
CA ASN A 17 13.18 10.69 5.86
C ASN A 17 13.65 9.36 6.45
N ALA A 18 13.11 8.97 7.61
CA ALA A 18 13.32 7.63 8.14
C ALA A 18 12.72 6.57 7.21
N PHE A 19 13.46 5.50 6.93
CA PHE A 19 13.07 4.46 5.96
C PHE A 19 11.67 3.88 6.23
N TRP A 20 11.30 3.72 7.51
CA TRP A 20 10.01 3.18 7.90
C TRP A 20 8.82 4.01 7.39
N VAL A 21 8.98 5.33 7.21
CA VAL A 21 7.93 6.22 6.70
C VAL A 21 7.56 5.82 5.27
N TYR A 22 8.54 5.51 4.43
CA TYR A 22 8.31 5.08 3.05
C TYR A 22 7.69 3.69 2.99
N VAL A 23 8.13 2.77 3.85
CA VAL A 23 7.53 1.44 3.97
C VAL A 23 6.05 1.54 4.39
N ALA A 24 5.74 2.37 5.39
CA ALA A 24 4.38 2.61 5.82
C ALA A 24 3.53 3.25 4.72
N HIS A 25 4.07 4.26 4.02
CA HIS A 25 3.40 4.89 2.89
C HIS A 25 3.09 3.88 1.78
N PHE A 26 4.03 3.00 1.41
CA PHE A 26 3.83 1.99 0.39
C PHE A 26 2.65 1.05 0.69
N PHE A 27 2.60 0.47 1.90
CA PHE A 27 1.50 -0.41 2.28
C PHE A 27 0.17 0.33 2.47
N ASN A 28 0.21 1.58 2.95
CA ASN A 28 -0.98 2.41 3.07
C ASN A 28 -1.56 2.75 1.69
N HIS A 29 -0.70 3.12 0.73
CA HIS A 29 -1.10 3.44 -0.64
C HIS A 29 -1.71 2.23 -1.35
N GLN A 30 -1.14 1.04 -1.17
CA GLN A 30 -1.75 -0.20 -1.67
C GLN A 30 -3.12 -0.46 -1.04
N THR A 31 -3.27 -0.26 0.26
CA THR A 31 -4.56 -0.43 0.95
C THR A 31 -5.60 0.56 0.43
N HIS A 32 -5.21 1.80 0.14
CA HIS A 32 -6.07 2.81 -0.48
C HIS A 32 -6.54 2.38 -1.88
N HIS A 33 -5.62 1.96 -2.76
CA HIS A 33 -5.98 1.50 -4.11
C HIS A 33 -6.81 0.21 -4.10
N ARG A 34 -6.51 -0.73 -3.19
CA ARG A 34 -7.37 -1.90 -2.97
C ARG A 34 -8.79 -1.47 -2.62
N GLY A 35 -8.96 -0.50 -1.72
CA GLY A 35 -10.26 0.06 -1.36
C GLY A 35 -11.02 0.66 -2.56
N GLN A 36 -10.32 1.35 -3.46
CA GLN A 36 -10.91 1.85 -4.71
C GLN A 36 -11.42 0.71 -5.60
N THR A 37 -10.59 -0.31 -5.85
CA THR A 37 -10.97 -1.47 -6.67
C THR A 37 -12.11 -2.27 -6.04
N THR A 38 -12.05 -2.55 -4.74
CA THR A 38 -13.12 -3.31 -4.05
C THR A 38 -14.44 -2.55 -4.05
N THR A 39 -14.40 -1.22 -4.00
CA THR A 39 -15.61 -0.38 -4.15
C THR A 39 -16.24 -0.59 -5.53
N LEU A 40 -15.45 -0.48 -6.60
CA LEU A 40 -15.94 -0.64 -7.97
C LEU A 40 -16.49 -2.05 -8.23
N LEU A 41 -15.77 -3.09 -7.78
CA LEU A 41 -16.22 -4.48 -7.92
C LEU A 41 -17.52 -4.74 -7.15
N THR A 42 -17.63 -4.24 -5.92
CA THR A 42 -18.86 -4.33 -5.12
C THR A 42 -20.03 -3.61 -5.81
N GLN A 43 -19.80 -2.42 -6.38
CA GLN A 43 -20.83 -1.69 -7.14
C GLN A 43 -21.33 -2.47 -8.37
N MET A 44 -20.49 -3.34 -8.93
CA MET A 44 -20.85 -4.26 -10.03
C MET A 44 -21.47 -5.58 -9.53
N GLY A 45 -21.77 -5.70 -8.24
CA GLY A 45 -22.33 -6.91 -7.63
C GLY A 45 -21.35 -8.09 -7.56
N GLN A 46 -20.04 -7.85 -7.71
CA GLN A 46 -19.02 -8.90 -7.61
C GLN A 46 -18.63 -9.15 -6.16
N ASP A 47 -18.51 -10.42 -5.78
CA ASP A 47 -17.89 -10.81 -4.53
C ASP A 47 -16.36 -10.68 -4.66
N VAL A 48 -15.77 -9.81 -3.85
CA VAL A 48 -14.33 -9.56 -3.82
C VAL A 48 -13.59 -10.54 -2.91
N GLY A 49 -14.33 -11.32 -2.12
CA GLY A 49 -13.79 -12.24 -1.14
C GLY A 49 -13.06 -11.54 0.02
N VAL A 50 -12.31 -12.34 0.75
CA VAL A 50 -11.56 -11.90 1.91
C VAL A 50 -10.29 -11.15 1.50
N THR A 51 -10.05 -9.99 2.12
CA THR A 51 -8.81 -9.22 1.90
C THR A 51 -7.91 -9.11 3.14
N ASP A 52 -8.31 -9.71 4.27
CA ASP A 52 -7.48 -9.74 5.48
C ASP A 52 -6.27 -10.65 5.25
N PHE A 53 -5.07 -10.06 5.28
CA PHE A 53 -3.82 -10.76 4.99
C PHE A 53 -3.64 -12.07 5.80
N PRO A 54 -3.89 -12.11 7.13
CA PRO A 54 -3.77 -13.35 7.88
C PRO A 54 -4.74 -14.45 7.44
N ARG A 55 -5.88 -14.09 6.84
CA ARG A 55 -6.86 -15.05 6.34
C ARG A 55 -6.45 -15.56 4.94
N VAL A 56 -6.04 -14.64 4.06
CA VAL A 56 -5.52 -14.99 2.71
C VAL A 56 -4.35 -15.97 2.76
N ILE A 57 -3.40 -15.80 3.70
CA ILE A 57 -2.24 -16.71 3.83
C ILE A 57 -2.57 -18.06 4.49
N ARG A 58 -3.74 -18.21 5.11
CA ARG A 58 -4.17 -19.46 5.78
C ARG A 58 -5.08 -20.31 4.89
N GLU A 59 -5.63 -19.71 3.85
CA GLU A 59 -6.52 -20.35 2.86
C GLU A 59 -5.75 -20.86 1.61
N ASN A 60 -4.42 -20.70 1.57
CA ASN A 60 -3.48 -21.25 0.59
C ASN A 60 -2.49 -22.21 1.25
#